data_AF-A0A0D6E660-F1
#
_entry.id   AF-A0A0D6E660-F1
#
_cell.length_a   1.000
_cell.length_b   1.000
_cell.length_c   1.000
_cell.angle_alpha   90.00
_cell.angle_beta   90.00
_cell.angle_gamma   90.00
#
_symmetry.space_group_name_H-M   'P 1'
#
loop_
_entity.id
_entity.type
_entity.pdbx_description
1 polymer ?
#
loop_
_entity_poly.entity_id
_entity_poly.type
_entity_poly.pdbx_seq_one_letter_code
_entity_poly.pdbx_strand_id
1 'polypeptide(L)'
;MHSETSNDLSQAGLHIAIQDIKDELFDTPECDYAVAQLLTRWGQAEKAEQLLDEMLMKWGTSPEVLALTQRGYTEIVGESELPADNDEPLRKPKQTAPAALGVVAA
;
A
#
# COMPACT_ATOMS: atom_id res chain seq x y z
N MET A 1 -7.95 27.44 -16.66
CA MET A 1 -8.93 26.85 -15.73
C MET A 1 -9.39 25.53 -16.33
N HIS A 2 -8.67 24.43 -16.07
CA HIS A 2 -9.00 23.08 -16.58
C HIS A 2 -8.60 21.99 -15.57
N SER A 3 -8.76 22.26 -14.26
CA SER A 3 -8.36 21.34 -13.19
C SER A 3 -9.52 20.57 -12.57
N GLU A 4 -10.77 20.92 -12.89
CA GLU A 4 -11.96 20.28 -12.29
C GLU A 4 -12.26 18.93 -12.96
N THR A 5 -12.20 18.86 -14.30
CA THR A 5 -12.56 17.63 -15.05
C THR A 5 -11.63 16.44 -14.81
N SER A 6 -10.36 16.67 -14.46
CA SER A 6 -9.40 15.58 -14.20
C SER A 6 -9.63 14.92 -12.84
N ASN A 7 -10.13 15.67 -11.86
CA ASN A 7 -10.42 15.15 -10.52
C ASN A 7 -11.73 14.37 -10.52
N ASP A 8 -12.76 14.87 -11.21
CA ASP A 8 -14.04 14.18 -11.39
C ASP A 8 -13.89 12.85 -12.15
N LEU A 9 -13.09 12.82 -13.22
CA LEU A 9 -12.84 11.58 -13.98
C LEU A 9 -12.11 10.54 -13.12
N SER A 10 -11.17 11.00 -12.28
CA SER A 10 -10.45 10.15 -11.35
C SER A 10 -11.42 9.58 -10.30
N GLN A 11 -12.25 10.41 -9.67
CA GLN A 11 -13.22 9.96 -8.67
C GLN A 11 -14.30 9.02 -9.23
N ALA A 12 -14.75 9.26 -10.47
CA ALA A 12 -15.67 8.35 -11.15
C ALA A 12 -15.03 6.99 -11.42
N GLY A 13 -13.76 6.96 -11.84
CA GLY A 13 -12.99 5.73 -12.03
C GLY A 13 -12.84 4.91 -10.74
N LEU A 14 -12.57 5.58 -9.61
CA LEU A 14 -12.52 4.93 -8.30
C LEU A 14 -13.87 4.30 -7.93
N HIS A 15 -14.98 4.99 -8.14
CA HIS A 15 -16.30 4.44 -7.85
C HIS A 15 -16.62 3.19 -8.68
N ILE A 16 -16.28 3.21 -9.97
CA ILE A 16 -16.47 2.06 -10.85
C ILE A 16 -15.63 0.87 -10.35
N ALA A 17 -14.36 1.09 -10.03
CA ALA A 17 -13.50 0.02 -9.51
C ALA A 17 -14.00 -0.55 -8.17
N ILE A 18 -14.50 0.29 -7.27
CA ILE A 18 -15.12 -0.16 -6.02
C ILE A 18 -16.37 -0.99 -6.31
N GLN A 19 -17.19 -0.58 -7.27
CA GLN A 19 -18.39 -1.31 -7.65
C GLN A 19 -18.06 -2.67 -8.27
N ASP A 20 -17.08 -2.74 -9.17
CA ASP A 20 -16.60 -3.99 -9.76
C ASP A 20 -16.11 -4.97 -8.68
N ILE A 21 -15.34 -4.49 -7.71
CA ILE A 21 -14.89 -5.30 -6.56
C ILE A 21 -16.09 -5.85 -5.78
N LYS A 22 -17.10 -5.02 -5.53
CA LYS A 22 -18.31 -5.43 -4.80
C LYS A 22 -19.16 -6.43 -5.58
N ASP A 23 -19.26 -6.27 -6.90
CA ASP A 23 -19.98 -7.19 -7.76
C ASP A 23 -19.24 -8.54 -7.91
N GLU A 24 -17.90 -8.56 -7.80
CA GLU A 24 -17.10 -9.78 -7.88
C GLU A 24 -17.01 -10.54 -6.55
N LEU A 25 -16.71 -9.83 -5.44
CA LEU A 25 -16.45 -10.42 -4.12
C LEU A 25 -17.68 -10.46 -3.20
N PHE A 26 -18.77 -9.78 -3.57
CA PHE A 26 -20.01 -9.68 -2.80
C PHE A 26 -19.80 -9.14 -1.37
N ASP A 27 -20.81 -9.28 -0.50
CA ASP A 27 -20.71 -8.96 0.93
C ASP A 27 -19.84 -10.01 1.64
N THR A 28 -18.53 -9.87 1.53
CA THR A 28 -17.52 -10.67 2.25
C THR A 28 -16.49 -9.76 2.92
N PRO A 29 -15.82 -10.21 3.99
CA PRO A 29 -14.74 -9.42 4.61
C PRO A 29 -13.59 -9.14 3.65
N GLU A 30 -13.34 -10.03 2.68
CA GLU A 30 -12.35 -9.87 1.62
C GLU A 30 -12.71 -8.72 0.67
N CYS A 31 -14.00 -8.50 0.40
CA CYS A 31 -14.48 -7.35 -0.37
C CYS A 31 -14.15 -6.04 0.33
N ASP A 32 -14.50 -5.91 1.62
CA ASP A 32 -14.24 -4.70 2.40
C ASP A 32 -12.72 -4.43 2.48
N TYR A 33 -11.89 -5.48 2.63
CA TYR A 33 -10.43 -5.35 2.57
C TYR A 33 -9.91 -4.94 1.18
N ALA A 34 -10.43 -5.51 0.09
CA ALA A 34 -10.01 -5.16 -1.27
C ALA A 34 -10.34 -3.69 -1.61
N VAL A 35 -11.51 -3.22 -1.18
CA VAL A 35 -11.89 -1.81 -1.30
C VAL A 35 -10.96 -0.92 -0.46
N ALA A 36 -10.62 -1.32 0.77
CA ALA A 36 -9.69 -0.57 1.61
C ALA A 36 -8.30 -0.43 0.95
N GLN A 37 -7.77 -1.52 0.39
CA GLN A 37 -6.50 -1.49 -0.36
C GLN A 37 -6.56 -0.53 -1.57
N LEU A 38 -7.66 -0.55 -2.32
CA LEU A 38 -7.86 0.35 -3.44
C LEU A 38 -7.88 1.82 -2.99
N LEU A 39 -8.58 2.11 -1.89
CA LEU A 39 -8.65 3.44 -1.29
C LEU A 39 -7.27 3.93 -0.83
N THR A 40 -6.47 3.08 -0.19
CA THR A 40 -5.09 3.41 0.22
C THR A 40 -4.26 3.84 -0.97
N ARG A 41 -4.22 3.02 -2.04
CA ARG A 41 -3.45 3.31 -3.27
C ARG A 41 -3.87 4.57 -4.02
N TRP A 42 -5.12 4.99 -3.82
CA TRP A 42 -5.67 6.23 -4.38
C TRP A 42 -5.44 7.45 -3.48
N GLY A 43 -4.66 7.31 -2.41
CA GLY A 43 -4.36 8.36 -1.45
C GLY A 43 -5.52 8.66 -0.49
N GLN A 44 -6.55 7.81 -0.43
CA GLN A 44 -7.68 7.93 0.50
C GLN A 44 -7.46 7.07 1.76
N ALA A 45 -6.28 7.19 2.35
CA ALA A 45 -5.85 6.46 3.55
C ALA A 45 -6.86 6.57 4.72
N GLU A 46 -7.38 7.76 4.99
CA GLU A 46 -8.37 7.99 6.06
C GLU A 46 -9.66 7.18 5.83
N LYS A 47 -10.12 7.07 4.58
CA LYS A 47 -11.30 6.27 4.25
C LYS A 47 -11.00 4.78 4.29
N ALA A 48 -9.80 4.38 3.87
CA ALA A 48 -9.36 3.00 3.99
C ALA A 48 -9.35 2.56 5.46
N GLU A 49 -8.80 3.39 6.35
CA GLU A 49 -8.77 3.14 7.80
C GLU A 49 -10.19 2.99 8.37
N GLN A 50 -11.08 3.94 8.06
CA GLN A 50 -12.47 3.88 8.48
C GLN A 50 -13.18 2.63 7.96
N LEU A 51 -12.91 2.20 6.73
CA LEU A 51 -13.49 0.98 6.18
C LEU A 51 -12.98 -0.28 6.90
N LEU A 52 -11.72 -0.31 7.33
CA LEU A 52 -11.18 -1.41 8.14
C LEU A 52 -11.84 -1.44 9.54
N ASP A 53 -12.11 -0.29 10.14
CA ASP A 53 -12.88 -0.20 11.39
C ASP A 53 -14.30 -0.73 11.20
N GLU A 54 -14.98 -0.32 10.12
CA GLU A 54 -16.32 -0.80 9.79
C GLU A 54 -16.33 -2.31 9.53
N MET A 55 -15.31 -2.83 8.85
CA MET A 55 -15.12 -4.27 8.62
C MET A 55 -15.04 -5.04 9.94
N LEU A 56 -14.29 -4.53 10.93
CA LEU A 56 -14.22 -5.13 12.27
C LEU A 56 -15.56 -5.08 13.01
N MET A 57 -16.34 -4.01 12.83
CA MET A 57 -17.68 -3.90 13.44
C MET A 57 -18.70 -4.84 12.76
N LYS A 58 -18.64 -4.96 11.44
CA LYS A 58 -19.60 -5.71 10.61
C LYS A 58 -19.35 -7.22 10.67
N TRP A 59 -18.10 -7.64 10.49
CA TRP A 59 -17.71 -9.05 10.40
C TRP A 59 -17.17 -9.63 11.72
N GLY A 60 -16.94 -8.76 12.71
CA GLY A 60 -16.38 -9.14 14.00
C GLY A 60 -14.87 -9.39 13.94
N THR A 61 -14.35 -10.00 15.00
CA THR A 61 -12.89 -10.21 15.20
C THR A 61 -12.46 -11.64 14.92
N SER A 62 -13.06 -12.28 13.91
CA SER A 62 -12.61 -13.58 13.42
C SER A 62 -11.13 -13.51 13.03
N PRO A 63 -10.34 -14.59 13.19
CA PRO A 63 -8.90 -14.57 12.93
C PRO A 63 -8.56 -14.15 11.51
N GLU A 64 -9.40 -14.51 10.53
CA GLU A 64 -9.26 -14.09 9.14
C GLU A 64 -9.48 -12.58 8.98
N VAL A 65 -10.54 -12.04 9.57
CA VAL A 65 -10.86 -10.60 9.54
C VAL A 65 -9.76 -9.79 10.23
N LEU A 66 -9.26 -10.25 11.39
CA LEU A 66 -8.15 -9.61 12.10
C LEU A 66 -6.85 -9.61 11.27
N ALA A 67 -6.56 -10.69 10.56
CA ALA A 67 -5.37 -10.76 9.72
C ALA A 67 -5.46 -9.77 8.55
N LEU A 68 -6.65 -9.65 7.94
CA LEU A 68 -6.90 -8.69 6.86
C LEU A 68 -6.81 -7.24 7.36
N THR A 69 -7.44 -6.92 8.49
CA THR A 69 -7.43 -5.55 9.01
C THR A 69 -6.05 -5.13 9.50
N GLN A 70 -5.32 -6.00 10.20
CA GLN A 70 -3.93 -5.72 10.59
C GLN A 70 -3.03 -5.45 9.39
N ARG A 71 -3.19 -6.23 8.31
CA ARG A 71 -2.46 -5.99 7.06
C ARG A 71 -2.84 -4.63 6.47
N GLY A 72 -4.13 -4.32 6.39
CA GLY A 72 -4.62 -3.05 5.87
C GLY A 72 -4.08 -1.83 6.63
N TYR A 73 -4.10 -1.84 7.96
CA TYR A 73 -3.51 -0.74 8.75
C TYR A 73 -2.00 -0.62 8.51
N THR A 74 -1.29 -1.75 8.37
CA THR A 74 0.15 -1.74 8.08
C THR A 74 0.43 -1.12 6.71
N GLU A 75 -0.39 -1.41 5.70
CA GLU A 75 -0.28 -0.85 4.35
C GLU A 75 -0.54 0.66 4.36
N ILE A 76 -1.56 1.13 5.10
CA ILE A 76 -1.88 2.56 5.23
C ILE A 76 -0.73 3.34 5.87
N VAL A 77 -0.16 2.80 6.94
CA VAL A 77 1.01 3.40 7.62
C VAL A 77 2.22 3.38 6.71
N GLY A 78 2.46 2.27 6.00
CA GLY A 78 3.58 2.12 5.06
C GLY A 78 3.54 3.09 3.88
N GLU A 79 2.35 3.41 3.35
CA GLU A 79 2.20 4.41 2.28
C GLU A 79 2.37 5.85 2.78
N SER A 80 2.02 6.13 4.04
CA SER A 80 2.30 7.43 4.67
C SER A 80 3.77 7.61 5.06
N GLU A 81 4.47 6.52 5.36
CA GLU A 81 5.87 6.51 5.77
C GLU A 81 6.87 6.38 4.61
N LEU A 82 6.43 6.33 3.35
CA LEU A 82 7.37 6.47 2.22
C LEU A 82 7.94 7.91 2.25
N PRO A 83 9.21 8.13 2.65
CA PRO A 83 9.84 9.39 2.31
C PRO A 83 9.84 9.46 0.79
N ALA A 84 9.48 10.61 0.24
CA ALA A 84 9.85 10.96 -1.11
C ALA A 84 11.39 11.09 -1.19
N ASP A 85 12.12 10.00 -1.01
CA ASP A 85 13.56 9.94 -1.13
C ASP A 85 13.88 9.72 -2.62
N ASN A 86 13.73 10.80 -3.37
CA ASN A 86 14.62 11.04 -4.50
C ASN A 86 16.03 11.24 -3.93
N ASP A 87 16.75 10.16 -3.64
CA ASP A 87 18.20 10.12 -3.82
C ASP A 87 18.64 8.65 -3.91
N GLU A 88 19.01 8.23 -5.11
CA GLU A 88 19.88 7.09 -5.28
C GLU A 88 21.22 7.43 -4.61
N PRO A 89 21.76 6.56 -3.73
CA PRO A 89 23.18 6.31 -3.83
C PRO A 89 23.40 4.82 -4.07
N LEU A 90 23.97 4.57 -5.25
CA LEU A 90 24.77 3.40 -5.57
C LEU A 90 25.29 2.70 -4.31
N ARG A 91 24.86 1.45 -4.11
CA ARG A 91 25.56 0.51 -3.24
C ARG A 91 27.01 0.39 -3.71
N LYS A 92 27.91 1.20 -3.15
CA LYS A 92 29.34 0.93 -3.15
C LYS A 92 29.61 -0.06 -2.00
N PRO A 93 30.04 -1.30 -2.26
CA PRO A 93 30.49 -2.16 -1.17
C PRO A 93 31.81 -1.63 -0.60
N LYS A 94 31.71 -1.22 0.67
CA LYS A 94 32.72 -1.11 1.72
C LYS A 94 34.17 -1.45 1.33
N GLN A 95 34.98 -0.39 1.35
CA GLN A 95 36.40 -0.42 1.66
C GLN A 95 36.66 -1.24 2.94
N THR A 96 37.35 -2.37 2.80
CA THR A 96 38.01 -3.06 3.92
C THR A 96 39.50 -3.00 3.68
N ALA A 97 40.24 -2.62 4.72
CA ALA A 97 41.64 -2.21 4.74
C ALA A 97 42.64 -3.33 4.34
N PRO A 98 43.94 -2.99 4.16
CA PRO A 98 44.88 -3.69 3.27
C PRO A 98 45.59 -4.86 3.95
N ALA A 99 45.97 -5.89 3.18
CA ALA A 99 47.11 -6.74 3.53
C ALA A 99 47.66 -7.53 2.32
N ALA A 100 48.99 -7.49 2.23
CA ALA A 100 49.90 -8.49 1.65
C ALA A 100 50.05 -8.56 0.12
N LEU A 101 51.07 -7.81 -0.33
CA LEU A 101 51.96 -8.17 -1.44
C LEU A 101 52.33 -9.67 -1.44
N GLY A 102 52.23 -10.28 -2.60
CA GLY A 102 52.76 -11.61 -2.89
C GLY A 102 52.94 -11.79 -4.39
N VAL A 103 53.82 -10.98 -4.99
CA VAL A 103 54.31 -11.19 -6.36
C VAL A 103 55.19 -12.44 -6.33
N VAL A 104 54.83 -13.46 -7.12
CA VAL A 104 55.83 -14.34 -7.74
C VAL A 104 55.39 -14.62 -9.17
N ALA A 105 56.22 -14.20 -10.11
CA ALA A 105 56.09 -14.42 -11.54
C ALA A 105 56.87 -15.68 -11.96
N ALA A 106 56.47 -16.20 -13.13
CA ALA A 106 57.20 -17.04 -14.09
C ALA A 106 57.72 -18.41 -13.62
#